data_AF-F3FMH8-F1
#
_entry.id   AF-F3FMH8-F1
#
_cell.length_a   1.000
_cell.length_b   1.000
_cell.length_c   1.000
_cell.angle_alpha   90.00
_cell.angle_beta   90.00
_cell.angle_gamma   90.00
#
_symmetry.space_group_name_H-M   'P 1'
#
loop_
_entity.id
_entity.type
_entity.pdbx_description
1 polymer ?
#
loop_
_entity_poly.entity_id
_entity_poly.type
_entity_poly.pdbx_seq_one_letter_code
_entity_poly.pdbx_strand_id
1 'polypeptide(L)' 'MAILCKYTYDPLDRVSTLTPLAQAVSNRFYNGGQLMSELQGGRQRTCIRAGGQLLAQQ' A
#
# COMPACT_ATOMS: atom_id res chain seq x y z
N MET A 1 -20.05 -16.49 -7.23
CA MET A 1 -18.64 -16.01 -7.16
C MET A 1 -18.61 -14.78 -6.26
N ALA A 2 -17.71 -14.70 -5.29
CA ALA A 2 -17.55 -13.51 -4.44
C ALA A 2 -16.25 -12.78 -4.80
N ILE A 3 -16.26 -11.44 -4.78
CA ILE A 3 -15.07 -10.62 -4.97
C ILE A 3 -14.28 -10.63 -3.65
N LEU A 4 -13.03 -11.09 -3.69
CA LEU A 4 -12.18 -11.20 -2.49
C LEU A 4 -11.43 -9.91 -2.16
N CYS A 5 -11.12 -9.09 -3.17
CA CYS A 5 -10.45 -7.82 -3.00
C CYS A 5 -10.72 -6.91 -4.20
N LYS A 6 -10.86 -5.61 -3.96
CA LYS A 6 -10.86 -4.57 -5.00
C LYS A 6 -9.56 -3.78 -4.93
N TYR A 7 -9.01 -3.44 -6.08
CA TYR A 7 -7.81 -2.64 -6.21
C TYR A 7 -8.14 -1.36 -6.96
N THR A 8 -7.56 -0.24 -6.54
CA THR A 8 -7.54 1.00 -7.32
C THR A 8 -6.11 1.35 -7.66
N TYR A 9 -5.93 2.07 -8.75
CA TYR A 9 -4.64 2.48 -9.25
C TYR A 9 -4.55 4.00 -9.26
N ASP A 10 -3.36 4.51 -8.99
CA ASP A 10 -3.04 5.93 -9.20
C ASP A 10 -2.72 6.20 -10.69
N PRO A 11 -2.57 7.47 -11.11
CA PRO A 11 -2.25 7.81 -12.51
C PRO A 11 -0.90 7.28 -13.02
N LEU A 12 -0.05 6.75 -12.15
CA LEU A 12 1.22 6.12 -12.52
C LEU A 12 1.08 4.59 -12.59
N ASP A 13 -0.16 4.08 -12.64
CA ASP A 13 -0.49 2.66 -12.72
C ASP A 13 0.01 1.84 -11.52
N ARG A 14 0.04 2.45 -10.32
CA ARG A 14 0.42 1.78 -9.08
C ARG A 14 -0.80 1.57 -8.21
N VAL A 15 -0.86 0.44 -7.51
CA VAL A 15 -1.96 0.16 -6.57
C VAL A 15 -2.01 1.22 -5.48
N SER A 16 -3.05 2.03 -5.47
CA SER A 16 -3.30 3.09 -4.49
C SER A 16 -4.11 2.59 -3.30
N THR A 17 -5.08 1.71 -3.55
CA THR A 17 -5.96 1.17 -2.50
C THR A 17 -6.20 -0.31 -2.70
N LEU A 18 -6.25 -1.05 -1.59
CA LEU A 18 -6.72 -2.43 -1.51
C LEU A 18 -7.93 -2.46 -0.59
N THR A 19 -9.03 -3.04 -1.04
CA THR A 19 -10.25 -3.24 -0.25
C THR A 19 -10.55 -4.73 -0.18
N PRO A 20 -9.96 -5.47 0.76
CA PRO A 20 -10.23 -6.89 0.94
C PRO A 20 -11.63 -7.11 1.52
N LEU A 21 -12.24 -8.25 1.19
CA LEU A 21 -13.51 -8.64 1.78
C LEU A 21 -13.38 -8.79 3.30
N ALA A 22 -14.26 -8.12 4.04
CA ALA A 22 -14.33 -8.16 5.51
C ALA A 22 -13.06 -7.71 6.26
N GLN A 23 -12.17 -6.94 5.61
CA GLN A 23 -11.00 -6.35 6.25
C GLN A 23 -10.95 -4.84 6.03
N ALA A 24 -10.17 -4.15 6.86
CA ALA A 24 -9.96 -2.72 6.71
C ALA A 24 -9.28 -2.40 5.37
N VAL A 25 -9.72 -1.29 4.76
CA VAL A 25 -9.11 -0.73 3.55
C VAL A 25 -7.64 -0.40 3.83
N SER A 26 -6.79 -0.68 2.85
CA SER A 26 -5.38 -0.35 2.86
C SER A 26 -5.07 0.70 1.81
N ASN A 27 -4.45 1.81 2.21
CA ASN A 27 -4.00 2.88 1.34
C ASN A 27 -2.48 2.85 1.24
N ARG A 28 -1.95 2.94 0.02
CA ARG A 28 -0.51 2.89 -0.24
C ARG A 28 0.01 4.22 -0.77
N PHE A 29 1.17 4.62 -0.26
CA PHE A 29 1.84 5.86 -0.62
C PHE A 29 3.24 5.58 -1.13
N TYR A 30 3.58 6.16 -2.27
CA TYR A 30 4.82 5.89 -2.98
C TYR A 30 5.67 7.16 -3.11
N ASN A 31 6.99 7.01 -3.07
CA ASN A 31 7.95 8.03 -3.43
C ASN A 31 8.93 7.46 -4.46
N GLY A 32 9.10 8.12 -5.61
CA GLY A 32 10.00 7.64 -6.67
C GLY A 32 9.70 6.22 -7.16
N GLY A 33 8.43 5.81 -7.16
CA GLY A 33 8.02 4.45 -7.53
C GLY A 33 8.16 3.40 -6.42
N GLN A 34 8.72 3.76 -5.26
CA GLN A 34 8.89 2.85 -4.14
C GLN A 34 7.80 3.05 -3.09
N LEU A 35 7.27 1.94 -2.55
CA LEU A 35 6.32 1.99 -1.44
C LEU A 35 7.00 2.55 -0.19
N MET A 36 6.47 3.65 0.32
CA MET A 36 6.95 4.33 1.53
C MET A 36 6.08 4.02 2.74
N SER A 37 4.75 4.06 2.58
CA SER A 37 3.84 3.81 3.68
C SER A 37 2.58 3.09 3.23
N GLU A 38 2.04 2.27 4.12
CA GLU A 38 0.75 1.61 3.98
C GLU A 38 -0.10 1.89 5.22
N LEU A 39 -1.29 2.45 5.05
CA LEU A 39 -2.26 2.65 6.13
C LEU A 39 -3.40 1.65 5.96
N GLN A 40 -3.52 0.71 6.89
CA GLN A 40 -4.60 -0.29 6.92
C GLN A 40 -5.50 -0.04 8.13
N GLY A 41 -6.65 0.58 7.91
CA GLY A 41 -7.49 1.08 9.00
C GLY A 41 -6.70 2.07 9.88
N GLY A 42 -6.60 1.79 11.18
CA GLY A 42 -5.80 2.60 12.11
C GLY A 42 -4.32 2.20 12.22
N ARG A 43 -3.88 1.14 11.53
CA ARG A 43 -2.49 0.67 11.58
C ARG A 43 -1.70 1.21 10.40
N GLN A 44 -0.66 2.00 10.69
CA GLN A 44 0.30 2.44 9.69
C GLN A 44 1.52 1.53 9.69
N ARG A 45 2.01 1.21 8.49
CA ARG A 45 3.30 0.60 8.25
C ARG A 45 4.17 1.55 7.44
N THR A 46 5.43 1.71 7.81
CA THR A 46 6.35 2.61 7.11
C THR A 46 7.60 1.84 6.68
N CYS A 47 7.96 1.97 5.41
CA CYS A 47 9.17 1.41 4.80
C CYS A 47 10.26 2.49 4.74
N ILE A 48 11.39 2.24 5.39
CA ILE A 48 12.59 3.08 5.26
C ILE A 48 13.46 2.49 4.16
N ARG A 49 13.79 3.31 3.16
CA ARG A 49 14.54 2.87 1.98
C ARG A 49 15.71 3.78 1.67
N ALA A 50 16.78 3.23 1.10
CA ALA A 50 17.90 3.95 0.52
C ALA A 50 18.35 3.28 -0.77
N GLY A 51 18.51 4.05 -1.85
CA GLY A 51 19.03 3.55 -3.13
C GLY A 51 18.25 2.37 -3.73
N GLY A 52 16.97 2.22 -3.41
CA GLY A 52 16.14 1.09 -3.82
C GLY A 52 15.99 -0.02 -2.77
N GLN A 53 16.91 -0.10 -1.81
CA GLN A 53 16.97 -1.13 -0.78
C GLN A 53 16.02 -0.81 0.38
N LEU A 54 15.26 -1.80 0.84
CA LEU A 54 14.52 -1.72 2.10
C LEU A 54 15.49 -1.87 3.27
N LEU A 55 15.56 -0.84 4.11
CA LEU A 55 16.40 -0.82 5.30
C LEU A 55 15.63 -1.26 6.54
N ALA A 56 14.38 -0.82 6.67
CA ALA A 56 13.52 -1.17 7.80
C ALA A 56 12.04 -1.10 7.40
N GLN A 57 11.21 -1.83 8.15
CA GLN A 57 9.76 -1.68 8.14
C GLN A 57 9.26 -1.59 9.57
N GLN A 58 8.48 -0.56 9.87
CA GLN A 58 7.84 -0.35 11.17
C GLN A 58 6.33 -0.55 11.04
#